data_AF-A0A480A4L7-F1
#
_entry.id   AF-A0A480A4L7-F1
#
_cell.length_a   1.000
_cell.length_b   1.000
_cell.length_c   1.000
_cell.angle_alpha   90.00
_cell.angle_beta   90.00
_cell.angle_gamma   90.00
#
_symmetry.space_group_name_H-M   'P 1'
#
loop_
_entity.id
_entity.type
_entity.pdbx_description
1 polymer ?
#
loop_
_entity_poly.entity_id
_entity_poly.type
_entity_poly.pdbx_seq_one_letter_code
_entity_poly.pdbx_strand_id
1 'polypeptide(L)' 'MSKNNLVNSLIAATASENNLIIVTRNISDFAFSSVNVFSPWDEYISID' A
#
# COMPACT_ATOMS: atom_id res chain seq x y z
N MET A 1 1.98 16.15 3.41
CA MET A 1 1.71 14.94 4.22
C MET A 1 0.22 14.66 4.17
N SER A 2 -0.19 13.48 3.69
CA SER A 2 -1.59 13.11 3.46
C SER A 2 -2.41 13.16 4.77
N LYS A 3 -3.69 13.54 4.67
CA LYS A 3 -4.57 13.93 5.79
C LYS A 3 -4.94 12.77 6.74
N ASN A 4 -4.51 11.54 6.47
CA ASN A 4 -4.85 10.32 7.23
C ASN A 4 -3.63 9.44 7.61
N ASN A 5 -2.52 10.07 8.01
CA ASN A 5 -1.28 9.35 8.34
C ASN A 5 -1.42 8.29 9.46
N LEU A 6 -2.27 8.51 10.48
CA LEU A 6 -2.42 7.58 11.60
C LEU A 6 -3.00 6.22 11.15
N VAL A 7 -4.07 6.26 10.37
CA VAL A 7 -4.74 5.04 9.87
C VAL A 7 -3.81 4.27 8.95
N ASN A 8 -3.13 4.97 8.03
CA ASN A 8 -2.18 4.34 7.12
C ASN A 8 -1.02 3.68 7.89
N SER A 9 -0.53 4.31 8.96
CA SER A 9 0.50 3.75 9.83
C SER A 9 0.05 2.47 10.54
N LEU A 10 -1.19 2.44 11.06
CA LEU A 10 -1.75 1.25 11.71
C LEU A 10 -1.94 0.08 10.72
N ILE A 11 -2.42 0.38 9.52
CA ILE A 11 -2.55 -0.62 8.45
C ILE A 11 -1.17 -1.15 8.04
N ALA A 12 -0.18 -0.27 7.86
CA ALA A 12 1.20 -0.64 7.53
C ALA A 12 1.83 -1.53 8.60
N ALA A 13 1.73 -1.14 9.87
CA ALA A 13 2.22 -1.95 10.98
C ALA A 13 1.56 -3.33 11.02
N THR A 14 0.23 -3.38 10.89
CA THR A 14 -0.51 -4.65 10.88
C THR A 14 -0.06 -5.58 9.75
N ALA A 15 0.10 -5.04 8.53
CA ALA A 15 0.56 -5.82 7.40
C ALA A 15 2.01 -6.30 7.58
N SER A 16 2.89 -5.45 8.11
CA SER A 16 4.28 -5.81 8.41
C SER A 16 4.38 -6.95 9.42
N GLU A 17 3.70 -6.83 10.56
CA GLU A 17 3.75 -7.82 11.65
C GLU A 17 3.19 -9.20 11.23
N ASN A 18 2.27 -9.22 10.26
CA ASN A 18 1.60 -10.44 9.81
C ASN A 18 2.08 -10.95 8.45
N ASN A 19 3.17 -10.38 7.89
CA ASN A 19 3.70 -10.72 6.57
C ASN A 19 2.64 -10.64 5.43
N LEU A 20 1.81 -9.59 5.45
CA LEU A 20 0.76 -9.36 4.46
C LEU A 20 1.19 -8.34 3.40
N ILE A 21 0.46 -8.31 2.28
CA ILE A 21 0.59 -7.30 1.22
C ILE A 21 -0.60 -6.34 1.34
N ILE A 22 -0.33 -5.03 1.28
CA ILE A 22 -1.39 -4.02 1.24
C ILE A 22 -1.89 -3.89 -0.19
N VAL A 23 -3.17 -4.17 -0.41
CA VAL A 23 -3.84 -3.95 -1.69
C VAL A 23 -4.61 -2.63 -1.63
N THR A 24 -4.20 -1.62 -2.40
CA THR A 24 -4.81 -0.28 -2.34
C THR A 24 -4.64 0.49 -3.64
N ARG A 25 -5.58 1.40 -3.93
CA ARG A 25 -5.44 2.38 -5.01
C ARG A 25 -4.40 3.46 -4.69
N ASN A 26 -4.24 3.81 -3.42
CA ASN A 26 -3.45 4.96 -2.99
C ASN A 26 -2.06 4.51 -2.53
N ILE A 27 -1.23 4.01 -3.44
CA ILE A 27 0.10 3.49 -3.09
C ILE A 27 1.00 4.53 -2.44
N SER A 28 0.84 5.81 -2.81
CA SER A 28 1.61 6.94 -2.26
C SER A 28 1.40 7.14 -0.77
N ASP A 29 0.24 6.72 -0.24
CA ASP A 29 -0.07 6.82 1.17
C ASP A 29 0.78 5.86 2.03
N PHE A 30 1.47 4.90 1.41
CA PHE A 30 2.29 3.89 2.08
C PHE A 30 3.79 3.98 1.71
N ALA A 31 4.19 4.99 0.93
CA ALA A 31 5.56 5.17 0.45
C ALA A 31 6.59 5.39 1.58
N PHE A 32 6.15 5.69 2.80
CA PHE A 32 7.01 5.84 3.97
C PHE A 32 7.33 4.51 4.67
N SER A 33 6.68 3.41 4.28
CA SER A 33 6.80 2.10 4.93
C SER A 33 7.58 1.11 4.05
N SER A 34 8.17 0.09 4.67
CA SER A 34 8.84 -1.02 3.97
C SER A 34 7.89 -2.16 3.61
N VAL A 35 6.57 -1.94 3.71
CA VAL A 35 5.55 -2.97 3.45
C VAL A 35 5.35 -3.13 1.95
N ASN A 36 5.12 -4.36 1.50
CA ASN A 36 4.76 -4.63 0.11
C ASN A 36 3.36 -4.07 -0.20
N VAL A 37 3.28 -3.21 -1.21
CA VAL A 37 2.03 -2.57 -1.65
C VAL A 37 1.76 -2.95 -3.10
N PHE A 38 0.53 -3.36 -3.37
CA PHE A 38 0.06 -3.69 -4.71
C PHE A 38 -1.18 -2.84 -5.03
N SER A 39 -1.17 -2.21 -6.21
CA SER A 39 -2.34 -1.51 -6.74
C SER A 39 -3.02 -2.37 -7.80
N PRO A 40 -4.28 -2.76 -7.60
CA PRO A 40 -5.04 -3.45 -8.65
C PRO A 40 -5.48 -2.51 -9.77
N TRP A 41 -5.19 -1.20 -9.64
CA TRP A 41 -5.41 -0.19 -10.69
C TRP A 41 -4.13 0.12 -11.48
N ASP A 42 -2.98 -0.41 -11.08
CA ASP A 42 -1.80 -0.33 -11.92
C ASP A 42 -2.09 -1.22 -13.13
N GLU A 43 -2.15 -0.60 -14.31
CA GLU A 43 -2.54 -1.28 -15.54
C GLU A 43 -1.59 -2.46 -15.78
N TYR A 44 -2.16 -3.66 -15.87
CA TYR A 44 -1.51 -4.72 -16.63
C TYR A 44 -1.47 -4.23 -18.07
N ILE A 45 -0.28 -3.83 -18.54
CA ILE A 45 -0.05 -3.70 -19.97
C ILE A 45 -0.34 -5.08 -20.57
N SER A 46 -1.48 -5.20 -21.25
CA SER A 46 -1.73 -6.36 -22.12
C SER A 46 -0.67 -6.31 -23.20
N ILE A 47 0.22 -7.30 -23.19
CA ILE A 47 1.13 -7.51 -24.31
C ILE A 47 0.28 -8.18 -25.38
N ASP A 48 -0.10 -7.41 -26.40
CA ASP A 48 -0.77 -7.89 -27.60
C ASP A 48 0.09 -8.90 -28.36
#